data_AF-A0A946W8Q7-F1
#
_entry.id   AF-A0A946W8Q7-F1
#
_cell.length_a   1.000
_cell.length_b   1.000
_cell.length_c   1.000
_cell.angle_alpha   90.00
_cell.angle_beta   90.00
_cell.angle_gamma   90.00
#
_symmetry.space_group_name_H-M   'P 1'
#
loop_
_entity.id
_entity.type
_entity.pdbx_description
1 polymer ?
#
loop_
_entity_poly.entity_id
_entity_poly.type
_entity_poly.pdbx_seq_one_letter_code
_entity_poly.pdbx_strand_id
1 'polypeptide(L)'
;MTSIRKPYLTKTSYVTSHTCERWLWKNFHEKPDFDNTQIGSAAYVGEKVGALAQKRFDGGVLVNAKPWEHDKAVLETKKLMLDQSVKSIYEAALEYNDVRVRVDILERLEGNNWGIREVKSKSSIRKGKKKILLEDLAQDVAVQMWVA
;
A
#
# COMPACT_ATOMS: atom_id res chain seq x y z
N MET A 1 -19.30 -27.50 -5.35
CA MET A 1 -17.84 -27.33 -5.24
C MET A 1 -17.57 -25.85 -5.08
N THR A 2 -17.21 -25.40 -3.88
CA THR A 2 -16.80 -24.02 -3.61
C THR A 2 -15.49 -23.80 -4.35
N SER A 3 -15.48 -22.90 -5.34
CA SER A 3 -14.26 -22.46 -6.02
C SER A 3 -13.25 -22.02 -4.96
N ILE A 4 -12.13 -22.74 -4.84
CA ILE A 4 -11.01 -22.33 -4.00
C ILE A 4 -10.50 -21.04 -4.64
N ARG A 5 -10.87 -19.89 -4.05
CA ARG A 5 -10.36 -18.59 -4.52
C ARG A 5 -8.85 -18.65 -4.40
N LYS A 6 -8.16 -18.46 -5.52
CA LYS A 6 -6.71 -18.37 -5.57
C LYS A 6 -6.26 -17.27 -4.60
N PRO A 7 -5.37 -17.56 -3.63
CA PRO A 7 -4.90 -16.55 -2.69
C PRO A 7 -4.00 -15.55 -3.43
N TYR A 8 -4.18 -14.26 -3.16
CA TYR A 8 -3.30 -13.20 -3.65
C TYR A 8 -2.28 -12.84 -2.58
N LEU A 9 -1.02 -12.65 -2.97
CA LEU A 9 -0.03 -12.05 -2.09
C LEU A 9 -0.29 -10.54 -2.01
N THR A 10 -0.28 -9.98 -0.81
CA THR A 10 -0.40 -8.52 -0.61
C THR A 10 0.93 -7.91 -0.20
N LYS A 11 1.13 -6.60 -0.43
CA LYS A 11 2.30 -5.84 0.09
C LYS A 11 2.57 -6.18 1.56
N THR A 12 1.56 -6.07 2.41
CA THR A 12 1.70 -6.34 3.85
C THR A 12 2.11 -7.78 4.12
N SER A 13 1.55 -8.76 3.41
CA SER A 13 1.92 -10.17 3.57
C SER A 13 3.37 -10.43 3.14
N TYR A 14 3.81 -9.85 2.03
CA TYR A 14 5.19 -9.94 1.56
C TYR A 14 6.17 -9.35 2.58
N VAL A 15 5.98 -8.09 2.99
CA VAL A 15 6.88 -7.39 3.90
C VAL A 15 6.93 -8.07 5.28
N THR A 16 5.78 -8.48 5.83
CA THR A 16 5.76 -9.17 7.14
C THR A 16 6.41 -10.56 7.10
N SER A 17 6.33 -11.26 5.96
CA SER A 17 6.95 -12.58 5.80
C SER A 17 8.48 -12.54 5.81
N HIS A 18 9.10 -11.44 5.35
CA HIS A 18 10.55 -11.24 5.43
C HIS A 18 11.07 -11.20 6.87
N THR A 19 10.26 -10.74 7.82
CA THR A 19 10.64 -10.74 9.24
C THR A 19 10.44 -12.13 9.85
N CYS A 20 9.39 -12.86 9.45
CA CYS A 20 9.11 -14.20 9.94
C CYS A 20 8.14 -14.92 8.99
N GLU A 21 8.58 -16.02 8.38
CA GLU A 21 7.80 -16.77 7.39
C GLU A 21 6.46 -17.29 7.94
N ARG A 22 6.38 -17.59 9.24
CA ARG A 22 5.13 -18.03 9.90
C ARG A 22 4.02 -16.98 9.79
N TRP A 23 4.37 -15.69 9.67
CA TRP A 23 3.39 -14.64 9.43
C TRP A 23 2.68 -14.78 8.09
N LEU A 24 3.35 -15.28 7.06
CA LEU A 24 2.73 -15.54 5.77
C LEU A 24 1.58 -16.53 5.95
N TRP A 25 1.84 -17.68 6.59
CA TRP A 25 0.83 -18.69 6.86
C TRP A 25 -0.33 -18.13 7.69
N LYS A 26 -0.04 -17.39 8.76
CA LYS A 26 -1.07 -16.77 9.61
C LYS A 26 -1.95 -15.80 8.82
N ASN A 27 -1.38 -14.97 7.96
CA ASN A 27 -2.17 -14.02 7.16
C ASN A 27 -3.23 -14.71 6.27
N PHE A 28 -3.01 -15.95 5.85
CA PHE A 28 -3.94 -16.72 5.01
C PHE A 28 -4.88 -17.65 5.79
N HIS A 29 -4.41 -18.23 6.89
CA HIS A 29 -5.13 -19.31 7.59
C HIS A 29 -5.64 -18.93 8.97
N GLU A 30 -5.03 -17.94 9.62
CA GLU A 30 -5.29 -17.55 11.01
C GLU A 30 -5.06 -16.04 11.13
N LYS A 31 -5.82 -15.27 10.33
CA LYS A 31 -5.61 -13.83 10.24
C LYS A 31 -5.86 -13.22 11.62
N PRO A 32 -4.84 -12.63 12.27
CA PRO A 32 -5.04 -12.14 13.61
C PRO A 32 -5.98 -10.94 13.57
N ASP A 33 -6.92 -10.90 14.49
CA ASP A 33 -7.78 -9.74 14.69
C ASP A 33 -6.98 -8.68 15.45
N PHE A 34 -6.41 -7.73 14.72
CA PHE A 34 -5.81 -6.56 15.32
C PHE A 34 -6.86 -5.47 15.34
N ASP A 35 -7.52 -5.26 16.49
CA ASP A 35 -8.20 -3.98 16.73
C ASP A 35 -7.11 -2.90 16.88
N ASN A 36 -6.77 -2.31 15.74
CA ASN A 36 -5.75 -1.30 15.62
C ASN A 36 -6.34 0.05 15.18
N THR A 37 -7.64 0.25 15.33
CA THR A 37 -8.31 1.50 14.91
C THR A 37 -8.50 2.50 16.05
N GLN A 38 -8.19 2.10 17.28
CA GLN A 38 -8.27 2.97 18.46
C GLN A 38 -7.37 4.21 18.31
N ILE A 39 -7.84 5.33 18.86
CA ILE A 39 -7.09 6.59 18.87
C ILE A 39 -5.72 6.35 19.52
N GLY A 40 -4.65 6.74 18.82
CA GLY A 40 -3.27 6.59 19.27
C GLY A 40 -2.61 5.25 18.90
N SER A 41 -3.33 4.32 18.28
CA SER A 41 -2.72 3.11 17.70
C SER A 41 -1.79 3.47 16.53
N ALA A 42 -0.90 2.53 16.15
CA ALA A 42 -0.04 2.71 14.99
C ALA A 42 -0.82 2.87 13.68
N ALA A 43 -1.97 2.19 13.53
CA ALA A 43 -2.81 2.29 12.34
C ALA A 43 -3.56 3.63 12.29
N TYR A 44 -4.09 4.10 13.42
CA TYR A 44 -4.71 5.42 13.53
C TYR A 44 -3.70 6.53 13.18
N VAL A 45 -2.49 6.47 13.74
CA VAL A 45 -1.41 7.42 13.42
C VAL A 45 -1.02 7.31 11.93
N GLY A 46 -0.93 6.09 11.40
CA GLY A 46 -0.66 5.83 9.98
C GLY A 46 -1.70 6.49 9.06
N GLU A 47 -2.98 6.31 9.34
CA GLU A 47 -4.09 6.93 8.59
C GLU A 47 -4.00 8.46 8.61
N LYS A 48 -3.76 9.07 9.77
CA LYS A 48 -3.62 10.53 9.87
C LYS A 48 -2.39 11.06 9.14
N VAL A 49 -1.26 10.36 9.21
CA VAL A 49 -0.06 10.73 8.45
C VAL A 49 -0.29 10.57 6.95
N GLY A 50 -0.96 9.51 6.51
CA GLY A 50 -1.36 9.32 5.10
C GLY A 50 -2.24 10.46 4.60
N ALA A 51 -3.27 10.82 5.34
CA ALA A 51 -4.14 11.94 5.00
C ALA A 51 -3.39 13.29 4.94
N LEU A 52 -2.39 13.51 5.80
CA LEU A 52 -1.53 14.68 5.74
C LEU A 52 -0.57 14.66 4.55
N ALA A 53 -0.05 13.49 4.17
CA ALA A 53 0.81 13.33 3.00
C ALA A 53 0.06 13.63 1.71
N GLN A 54 -1.21 13.22 1.58
CA GLN A 54 -2.06 13.54 0.42
C GLN A 54 -2.17 15.05 0.19
N LYS A 55 -2.19 15.88 1.24
CA LYS A 55 -2.19 17.36 1.13
C LYS A 55 -0.90 17.96 0.54
N ARG A 56 0.16 17.16 0.34
CA ARG A 56 1.36 17.59 -0.39
C ARG A 56 1.25 17.33 -1.89
N PHE A 57 0.22 16.60 -2.30
CA PHE A 57 -0.06 16.20 -3.68
C PHE A 57 -1.46 16.65 -4.09
N ASP A 58 -1.83 17.87 -3.70
CA ASP A 58 -3.17 18.45 -3.83
C ASP A 58 -3.82 18.24 -5.20
N GLY A 59 -5.15 18.06 -5.17
CA GLY A 59 -5.95 17.79 -6.36
C GLY A 59 -5.89 16.33 -6.85
N GLY A 60 -5.26 15.43 -6.10
CA GLY A 60 -5.33 13.99 -6.37
C GLY A 60 -6.69 13.38 -6.06
N VAL A 61 -6.93 12.19 -6.62
CA VAL A 61 -8.19 11.44 -6.48
C VAL A 61 -7.95 10.20 -5.62
N LEU A 62 -8.77 10.02 -4.58
CA LEU A 62 -8.73 8.85 -3.71
C LEU A 62 -9.50 7.68 -4.32
N VAL A 63 -8.85 6.52 -4.44
CA VAL A 63 -9.53 5.25 -4.77
C VAL A 63 -10.20 4.71 -3.50
N ASN A 64 -11.47 5.06 -3.30
CA ASN A 64 -12.21 4.74 -2.08
C ASN A 64 -12.91 3.37 -2.15
N ALA A 65 -12.11 2.33 -2.37
CA ALA A 65 -12.55 0.94 -2.40
C ALA A 65 -12.18 0.20 -1.09
N LYS A 66 -13.11 -0.59 -0.56
CA LYS A 66 -12.89 -1.37 0.67
C LYS A 66 -11.77 -2.41 0.47
N PRO A 67 -11.14 -2.92 1.55
CA PRO A 67 -10.00 -3.85 1.43
C PRO A 67 -10.28 -5.13 0.62
N TRP A 68 -11.52 -5.59 0.56
CA TRP A 68 -11.92 -6.77 -0.22
C TRP A 68 -12.37 -6.45 -1.66
N GLU A 69 -12.42 -5.18 -2.05
CA GLU A 69 -12.84 -4.71 -3.36
C GLU A 69 -11.63 -4.37 -4.26
N HIS A 70 -10.54 -5.14 -4.18
CA HIS A 70 -9.30 -4.82 -4.90
C HIS A 70 -9.49 -4.75 -6.42
N ASP A 71 -10.31 -5.64 -7.00
CA ASP A 71 -10.58 -5.65 -8.45
C ASP A 71 -11.23 -4.34 -8.89
N LYS A 72 -12.19 -3.84 -8.10
CA LYS A 72 -12.84 -2.55 -8.31
C LYS A 72 -11.82 -1.41 -8.20
N ALA A 73 -10.95 -1.47 -7.19
CA ALA A 73 -9.91 -0.48 -6.98
C ALA A 73 -8.93 -0.42 -8.17
N VAL A 74 -8.56 -1.58 -8.75
CA VAL A 74 -7.68 -1.67 -9.93
C VAL A 74 -8.37 -1.06 -11.15
N LEU A 75 -9.65 -1.36 -11.37
CA LEU A 75 -10.42 -0.77 -12.47
C LEU A 75 -10.54 0.75 -12.34
N GLU A 76 -10.78 1.26 -11.13
CA GLU A 76 -10.84 2.68 -10.84
C GLU A 76 -9.48 3.36 -11.07
N THR A 77 -8.41 2.75 -10.57
CA THR A 77 -7.03 3.22 -10.79
C THR A 77 -6.71 3.33 -12.27
N LYS A 78 -7.03 2.32 -13.08
CA LYS A 78 -6.82 2.35 -14.54
C LYS A 78 -7.57 3.50 -15.21
N LYS A 79 -8.81 3.77 -14.82
CA LYS A 79 -9.60 4.90 -15.35
C LYS A 79 -8.94 6.24 -15.02
N LEU A 80 -8.52 6.42 -13.77
CA LEU A 80 -7.85 7.63 -13.32
C LEU A 80 -6.49 7.84 -14.00
N MET A 81 -5.75 6.76 -14.29
CA MET A 81 -4.49 6.85 -15.01
C MET A 81 -4.65 7.32 -16.47
N LEU A 82 -5.79 7.02 -17.10
CA LEU A 82 -6.11 7.47 -18.46
C LEU A 82 -6.55 8.95 -18.49
N ASP A 83 -7.13 9.45 -17.40
CA ASP A 83 -7.51 10.85 -17.27
C ASP A 83 -6.28 11.74 -17.03
N GLN A 84 -5.93 12.55 -18.04
CA GLN A 84 -4.76 13.44 -18.01
C GLN A 84 -4.91 14.60 -17.03
N SER A 85 -6.13 14.91 -16.57
CA SER A 85 -6.35 15.93 -15.55
C SER A 85 -5.96 15.45 -14.15
N VAL A 86 -5.92 14.13 -13.93
CA VAL A 86 -5.54 13.53 -12.66
C VAL A 86 -4.02 13.51 -12.53
N LYS A 87 -3.51 14.33 -11.61
CA LYS A 87 -2.07 14.45 -11.31
C LYS A 87 -1.58 13.46 -10.26
N SER A 88 -2.47 13.02 -9.37
CA SER A 88 -2.13 12.09 -8.28
C SER A 88 -3.31 11.17 -8.01
N ILE A 89 -3.03 9.90 -7.72
CA ILE A 89 -4.03 8.91 -7.32
C ILE A 89 -3.63 8.41 -5.93
N TYR A 90 -4.50 8.62 -4.94
CA TYR A 90 -4.27 8.15 -3.58
C TYR A 90 -4.82 6.74 -3.43
N GLU A 91 -4.07 5.90 -2.71
CA GLU A 91 -4.42 4.49 -2.49
C GLU A 91 -4.64 3.72 -3.81
N ALA A 92 -3.87 4.06 -4.85
CA ALA A 92 -3.95 3.45 -6.16
C ALA A 92 -3.73 1.93 -6.06
N ALA A 93 -4.56 1.14 -6.74
CA ALA A 93 -4.51 -0.32 -6.68
C ALA A 93 -3.93 -0.90 -7.96
N LEU A 94 -2.95 -1.77 -7.80
CA LEU A 94 -2.29 -2.47 -8.89
C LEU A 94 -2.27 -3.98 -8.60
N GLU A 95 -2.18 -4.77 -9.67
CA GLU A 95 -2.09 -6.22 -9.59
C GLU A 95 -1.22 -6.75 -10.74
N TYR A 96 -0.29 -7.64 -10.39
CA TYR A 96 0.55 -8.36 -11.35
C TYR A 96 0.92 -9.72 -10.78
N ASN A 97 0.76 -10.77 -11.60
CA ASN A 97 1.13 -12.15 -11.26
C ASN A 97 0.64 -12.60 -9.86
N ASP A 98 -0.66 -12.41 -9.61
CA ASP A 98 -1.35 -12.71 -8.34
C ASP A 98 -0.82 -11.95 -7.11
N VAL A 99 -0.08 -10.85 -7.30
CA VAL A 99 0.35 -9.93 -6.24
C VAL A 99 -0.43 -8.63 -6.33
N ARG A 100 -0.98 -8.20 -5.19
CA ARG A 100 -1.81 -7.00 -5.04
C ARG A 100 -1.11 -5.97 -4.18
N VAL A 101 -1.04 -4.73 -4.67
CA VAL A 101 -0.52 -3.59 -3.92
C VAL A 101 -1.50 -2.43 -3.94
N ARG A 102 -1.55 -1.71 -2.81
CA ARG A 102 -2.08 -0.35 -2.73
C ARG A 102 -0.88 0.58 -2.59
N VAL A 103 -0.80 1.56 -3.46
CA VAL A 103 0.23 2.60 -3.47
C VAL A 103 -0.36 3.81 -2.77
N ASP A 104 0.31 4.30 -1.72
CA ASP A 104 -0.22 5.39 -0.90
C ASP A 104 -0.51 6.63 -1.77
N ILE A 105 0.45 7.01 -2.64
CA ILE A 105 0.29 8.07 -3.63
C ILE A 105 1.02 7.68 -4.92
N LEU A 106 0.28 7.59 -6.02
CA LEU A 106 0.78 7.42 -7.39
C LEU A 106 0.72 8.77 -8.10
N GLU A 107 1.87 9.39 -8.31
CA GLU A 107 2.03 10.75 -8.85
C GLU A 107 2.38 10.70 -10.34
N ARG A 108 1.66 11.47 -11.16
CA ARG A 108 1.98 11.63 -12.59
C ARG A 108 3.20 12.55 -12.72
N LEU A 109 4.20 12.07 -13.45
CA LEU A 109 5.45 12.79 -13.75
C LEU A 109 5.49 13.20 -15.22
N GLU A 110 6.53 13.95 -15.58
CA GLU A 110 6.79 14.32 -16.97
C GLU A 110 6.99 13.09 -17.87
N GLY A 111 6.66 13.24 -19.15
CA GLY A 111 6.82 12.16 -20.14
C GLY A 111 5.84 11.00 -19.95
N ASN A 112 4.68 11.22 -19.33
CA ASN A 112 3.66 10.20 -19.03
C ASN A 112 4.18 9.06 -18.14
N ASN A 113 5.16 9.37 -17.29
CA ASN A 113 5.68 8.45 -16.28
C ASN A 113 4.88 8.57 -14.97
N TRP A 114 5.01 7.56 -14.11
CA TRP A 114 4.42 7.57 -12.78
C TRP A 114 5.49 7.40 -11.70
N GLY A 115 5.36 8.15 -10.63
CA GLY A 115 6.17 8.05 -9.42
C GLY A 115 5.37 7.44 -8.28
N ILE A 116 5.97 6.49 -7.57
CA ILE A 116 5.41 5.95 -6.33
C ILE A 116 5.94 6.77 -5.16
N ARG A 117 5.06 7.15 -4.23
CA ARG A 117 5.42 7.76 -2.95
C ARG A 117 4.84 6.89 -1.83
N GLU A 118 5.73 6.19 -1.13
CA GLU A 118 5.38 5.40 0.06
C GLU A 118 5.50 6.29 1.31
N VAL A 119 4.45 6.31 2.13
CA VAL A 119 4.31 7.15 3.31
C VAL A 119 4.51 6.31 4.57
N LYS A 120 5.40 6.75 5.47
CA LYS A 120 5.63 6.08 6.76
C LYS A 120 5.52 7.07 7.91
N SER A 121 4.84 6.65 8.98
CA SER A 121 4.62 7.44 10.20
C SER A 121 5.64 7.18 11.31
N LYS A 122 6.65 6.31 11.11
CA LYS A 122 7.56 5.87 12.18
C LYS A 122 8.26 7.07 12.83
N SER A 123 7.82 7.39 14.04
CA SER A 123 8.38 8.41 14.92
C SER A 123 9.76 7.97 15.41
N SER A 124 10.77 8.79 15.17
CA SER A 124 12.17 8.57 15.56
C SER A 124 12.94 7.55 14.71
N ILE A 125 13.74 8.12 13.82
CA ILE A 125 15.04 7.56 13.50
C ILE A 125 15.89 7.60 14.80
N ARG A 126 15.72 6.63 15.70
CA ARG A 126 16.63 6.49 16.84
C ARG A 126 18.05 6.28 16.28
N LYS A 127 19.03 7.07 16.72
CA LYS A 127 20.45 6.87 16.39
C LYS A 127 20.77 5.37 16.62
N GLY A 128 21.17 4.65 15.57
CA GLY A 128 21.45 3.21 15.59
C GLY A 128 20.41 2.29 14.93
N LYS A 129 19.16 2.74 14.68
CA LYS A 129 18.11 1.94 14.00
C LYS A 129 17.81 2.40 12.56
N LYS A 130 18.61 3.30 12.00
CA LYS A 130 18.48 3.83 10.62
C LYS A 130 18.40 2.71 9.57
N LYS A 131 19.23 1.67 9.71
CA LYS A 131 19.38 0.61 8.71
C LYS A 131 18.08 -0.20 8.52
N ILE A 132 17.47 -0.65 9.61
CA ILE A 132 16.24 -1.47 9.59
C ILE A 132 15.06 -0.68 9.01
N LEU A 133 14.95 0.62 9.32
CA LEU A 133 13.87 1.47 8.80
C LEU A 133 13.95 1.65 7.28
N LEU A 134 15.16 1.77 6.75
CA LEU A 134 15.40 1.91 5.31
C LEU A 134 15.17 0.58 4.59
N GLU A 135 15.51 -0.55 5.22
CA GLU A 135 15.28 -1.88 4.67
C GLU A 135 13.78 -2.20 4.55
N ASP A 136 12.98 -1.96 5.60
CA ASP A 136 11.52 -2.14 5.55
C ASP A 136 10.89 -1.30 4.43
N LEU A 137 11.22 0.00 4.40
CA LEU A 137 10.73 0.94 3.39
C LEU A 137 11.17 0.52 1.97
N ALA A 138 12.40 0.03 1.83
CA ALA A 138 12.89 -0.47 0.55
C ALA A 138 12.11 -1.69 0.08
N GLN A 139 11.71 -2.61 0.98
CA GLN A 139 10.90 -3.77 0.61
C GLN A 139 9.47 -3.36 0.20
N ASP A 140 8.85 -2.40 0.91
CA ASP A 140 7.55 -1.85 0.51
C ASP A 140 7.59 -1.28 -0.92
N VAL A 141 8.58 -0.42 -1.19
CA VAL A 141 8.73 0.21 -2.51
C VAL A 141 9.12 -0.82 -3.57
N ALA A 142 10.00 -1.79 -3.26
CA ALA A 142 10.44 -2.80 -4.21
C ALA A 142 9.27 -3.65 -4.73
N VAL A 143 8.39 -4.14 -3.85
CA VAL A 143 7.23 -4.93 -4.28
C VAL A 143 6.21 -4.08 -5.04
N GLN A 144 6.02 -2.82 -4.65
CA GLN A 144 5.16 -1.89 -5.39
C GLN A 144 5.70 -1.63 -6.80
N MET A 145 6.99 -1.35 -6.94
CA MET A 145 7.66 -1.14 -8.22
C MET A 145 7.65 -2.39 -9.11
N TRP A 146 7.73 -3.59 -8.53
CA TRP A 146 7.64 -4.84 -9.29
C TRP A 146 6.23 -5.11 -9.84
N VAL A 147 5.19 -4.61 -9.17
CA VAL A 147 3.79 -4.73 -9.63
C VAL A 147 3.38 -3.61 -10.61
N ALA A 148 4.02 -2.45 -10.54
CA ALA A 148 3.65 -1.22 -11.26
C ALA A 148 4.19 -1.13 -12.70
#